data_AF-A0A3N6CH81-F1
#
_entry.id   AF-A0A3N6CH81-F1
#
_cell.length_a   1.000
_cell.length_b   1.000
_cell.length_c   1.000
_cell.angle_alpha   90.00
_cell.angle_beta   90.00
_cell.angle_gamma   90.00
#
_symmetry.space_group_name_H-M   'P 1'
#
loop_
_entity.id
_entity.type
_entity.pdbx_description
1 polymer ?
#
loop_
_entity_poly.entity_id
_entity_poly.type
_entity_poly.pdbx_seq_one_letter_code
_entity_poly.pdbx_strand_id
1 'polypeptide(L)'
;MLFDCATSGPQQHRFEGPLLREVVLDAHPLFDVRRRKDRSRFVLAVSGGDGHRTVLAWAEIDADFGDAPVLLATRLDGRELDTAGSRLVVPVDRCGARYVSAITHVWVGGWPVPA
;
A
#
# COMPACT_ATOMS: atom_id res chain seq x y z
N MET A 1 -11.04 8.84 7.20
CA MET A 1 -9.87 8.33 7.94
C MET A 1 -9.19 9.49 8.62
N LEU A 2 -8.73 9.27 9.85
CA LEU A 2 -8.01 10.24 10.68
C LEU A 2 -6.57 9.74 10.81
N PHE A 3 -5.59 10.60 10.55
CA PHE A 3 -4.17 10.30 10.81
C PHE A 3 -3.44 11.54 11.31
N ASP A 4 -2.39 11.32 12.10
CA ASP A 4 -1.59 12.41 12.65
C ASP A 4 -0.42 12.70 11.72
N CYS A 5 -0.45 13.88 11.10
CA CYS A 5 0.67 14.40 10.32
C CYS A 5 1.64 15.13 11.27
N ALA A 6 2.94 14.79 11.20
CA ALA A 6 3.95 15.41 12.07
C ALA A 6 4.04 16.94 11.91
N THR A 7 3.83 17.44 10.69
CA THR A 7 3.92 18.89 10.38
C THR A 7 2.59 19.61 10.46
N SER A 8 1.47 18.91 10.24
CA SER A 8 0.15 19.54 10.05
C SER A 8 -0.87 19.12 11.11
N GLY A 9 -0.48 18.31 12.09
CA GLY A 9 -1.38 17.81 13.13
C GLY A 9 -2.38 16.78 12.60
N PRO A 10 -3.48 16.52 13.34
CA PRO A 10 -4.52 15.57 12.93
C PRO A 10 -5.16 15.98 11.60
N GLN A 11 -5.24 15.05 10.66
CA GLN A 11 -5.84 15.24 9.34
C GLN A 11 -6.99 14.26 9.14
N GLN A 12 -8.13 14.75 8.67
CA GLN A 12 -9.30 13.93 8.37
C GLN A 12 -9.60 13.98 6.87
N HIS A 13 -9.48 12.83 6.21
CA HIS A 13 -9.69 12.69 4.77
C HIS A 13 -10.45 11.40 4.43
N ARG A 14 -11.26 11.44 3.39
CA ARG A 14 -11.93 10.27 2.83
C ARG A 14 -11.19 9.84 1.56
N PHE A 15 -10.59 8.65 1.62
CA PHE A 15 -9.92 8.04 0.49
C PHE A 15 -10.77 6.90 -0.06
N GLU A 16 -10.81 6.77 -1.38
CA GLU A 16 -11.51 5.70 -2.09
C GLU A 16 -10.61 5.16 -3.21
N GLY A 17 -10.71 3.86 -3.46
CA GLY A 17 -9.91 3.14 -4.46
C GLY A 17 -9.87 1.65 -4.16
N PRO A 18 -9.25 0.84 -5.03
CA PRO A 18 -9.07 -0.59 -4.79
C PRO A 18 -8.12 -0.86 -3.62
N LEU A 19 -8.24 -2.05 -3.05
CA LEU A 19 -7.26 -2.53 -2.09
C LEU A 19 -5.95 -2.84 -2.81
N LEU A 20 -4.82 -2.44 -2.21
CA LEU A 20 -3.50 -2.69 -2.78
C LEU A 20 -3.27 -4.18 -3.05
N ARG A 21 -3.78 -5.06 -2.17
CA ARG A 21 -3.70 -6.51 -2.34
C ARG A 21 -4.33 -6.95 -3.66
N GLU A 22 -5.48 -6.37 -4.03
CA GLU A 22 -6.25 -6.76 -5.22
C GLU A 22 -5.55 -6.29 -6.47
N VAL A 23 -5.01 -5.06 -6.45
CA VAL A 23 -4.19 -4.53 -7.55
C VAL A 23 -2.96 -5.40 -7.80
N VAL A 24 -2.27 -5.84 -6.74
CA VAL A 24 -1.08 -6.68 -6.89
C VAL A 24 -1.43 -8.09 -7.36
N LEU A 25 -2.54 -8.67 -6.86
CA LEU A 25 -3.00 -9.98 -7.34
C LEU A 25 -3.40 -9.95 -8.81
N ASP A 26 -4.07 -8.88 -9.26
CA ASP A 26 -4.42 -8.65 -10.67
C ASP A 26 -3.16 -8.49 -11.56
N ALA A 27 -2.06 -7.99 -11.00
CA ALA A 27 -0.76 -7.94 -11.67
C ALA A 27 -0.02 -9.29 -11.73
N HIS A 28 -0.62 -10.39 -11.23
CA HIS A 28 -0.07 -11.75 -11.25
C HIS A 28 1.34 -11.84 -10.60
N PRO A 29 1.43 -11.74 -9.26
CA PRO A 29 2.72 -11.69 -8.59
C PRO A 29 3.46 -13.02 -8.72
N LEU A 30 4.80 -12.97 -8.65
CA LEU A 30 5.67 -14.13 -8.89
C LEU A 30 5.59 -15.24 -7.84
N PHE A 31 4.72 -15.13 -6.83
CA PHE A 31 4.55 -16.13 -5.78
C PHE A 31 3.28 -16.96 -5.96
N ASP A 32 3.33 -18.21 -5.49
CA ASP A 32 2.15 -19.06 -5.47
C ASP A 32 1.19 -18.57 -4.40
N VAL A 33 0.13 -17.90 -4.84
CA VAL A 33 -0.94 -17.37 -3.99
C VAL A 33 -1.64 -18.45 -3.15
N ARG A 34 -1.43 -19.75 -3.40
CA ARG A 34 -2.01 -20.84 -2.60
C ARG A 34 -1.08 -21.30 -1.47
N ARG A 35 0.22 -21.00 -1.56
CA ARG A 35 1.22 -21.41 -0.54
C ARG A 35 1.28 -20.42 0.60
N ARG A 36 0.28 -20.46 1.50
CA ARG A 36 0.14 -19.50 2.63
C ARG A 36 1.44 -19.16 3.36
N LYS A 37 2.22 -20.17 3.77
CA LYS A 37 3.50 -19.95 4.48
C LYS A 37 4.57 -19.28 3.61
N ASP A 38 4.54 -19.50 2.31
CA ASP A 38 5.52 -18.91 1.38
C ASP A 38 5.26 -17.41 1.17
N ARG A 39 3.98 -17.00 1.15
CA ARG A 39 3.56 -15.61 0.93
C ARG A 39 4.10 -14.64 2.00
N SER A 40 4.36 -15.12 3.21
CA SER A 40 4.84 -14.25 4.31
C SER A 40 6.26 -13.73 4.12
N ARG A 41 7.04 -14.26 3.16
CA ARG A 41 8.39 -13.78 2.86
C ARG A 41 8.42 -12.64 1.84
N PHE A 42 7.28 -12.26 1.28
CA PHE A 42 7.19 -11.24 0.24
C PHE A 42 7.06 -9.84 0.82
N VAL A 43 7.65 -8.88 0.12
CA VAL A 43 7.65 -7.45 0.43
C VAL A 43 7.14 -6.67 -0.77
N LEU A 44 6.41 -5.60 -0.52
CA LEU A 44 6.07 -4.58 -1.48
C LEU A 44 6.93 -3.34 -1.23
N ALA A 45 7.49 -2.78 -2.30
CA ALA A 45 8.12 -1.46 -2.28
C ALA A 45 7.29 -0.49 -3.13
N VAL A 46 6.88 0.64 -2.55
CA VAL A 46 6.04 1.64 -3.20
C VAL A 46 6.82 2.96 -3.31
N SER A 47 6.80 3.58 -4.50
CA SER A 47 7.51 4.84 -4.78
C SER A 47 6.57 5.89 -5.36
N GLY A 48 6.67 7.12 -4.85
CA GLY A 48 5.97 8.32 -5.33
C GLY A 48 6.80 9.17 -6.29
N GLY A 49 6.15 10.08 -7.00
CA GLY A 49 6.79 10.97 -7.97
C GLY A 49 7.72 12.02 -7.36
N ASP A 50 7.57 12.31 -6.07
CA ASP A 50 8.42 13.22 -5.30
C ASP A 50 9.66 12.53 -4.69
N GLY A 51 9.85 11.24 -4.98
CA GLY A 51 10.94 10.42 -4.43
C GLY A 51 10.63 9.80 -3.07
N HIS A 52 9.44 10.03 -2.49
CA HIS A 52 9.01 9.39 -1.26
C HIS A 52 8.81 7.88 -1.48
N ARG A 53 9.27 7.07 -0.52
CA ARG A 53 9.28 5.60 -0.63
C ARG A 53 8.86 4.96 0.67
N THR A 54 8.22 3.81 0.55
CA THR A 54 7.89 2.97 1.71
C THR A 54 7.89 1.50 1.35
N VAL A 55 7.86 0.65 2.37
CA VAL A 55 7.75 -0.80 2.25
C VAL A 55 6.62 -1.33 3.11
N LEU A 56 6.01 -2.42 2.65
CA LEU A 56 5.04 -3.22 3.38
C LEU A 56 5.43 -4.70 3.26
N ALA A 57 5.31 -5.48 4.32
CA ALA A 57 5.30 -6.93 4.17
C ALA A 57 4.00 -7.34 3.47
N TRP A 58 4.06 -8.33 2.58
CA TRP A 58 2.85 -8.89 1.96
C TRP A 58 1.87 -9.40 3.01
N ALA A 59 2.38 -9.99 4.09
CA ALA A 59 1.57 -10.46 5.22
C ALA A 59 0.78 -9.36 5.93
N GLU A 60 1.14 -8.07 5.80
CA GLU A 60 0.32 -6.98 6.36
C GLU A 60 -1.04 -6.89 5.65
N ILE A 61 -1.11 -7.15 4.34
CA ILE A 61 -2.30 -6.95 3.49
C ILE A 61 -2.94 -8.26 3.00
N ASP A 62 -2.33 -9.39 3.32
CA ASP A 62 -2.83 -10.72 2.97
C ASP A 62 -4.03 -11.12 3.85
N ALA A 63 -5.08 -11.65 3.21
CA ALA A 63 -6.34 -12.01 3.86
C ALA A 63 -6.21 -13.15 4.89
N ASP A 64 -5.20 -14.01 4.77
CA ASP A 64 -4.93 -15.06 5.76
C ASP A 64 -4.03 -14.58 6.93
N PHE A 65 -3.60 -13.31 6.91
CA PHE A 65 -2.68 -12.71 7.89
C PHE A 65 -3.24 -11.40 8.46
N GLY A 66 -2.58 -10.27 8.22
CA GLY A 66 -2.94 -8.99 8.81
C GLY A 66 -4.22 -8.38 8.24
N ASP A 67 -4.58 -8.73 7.00
CA ASP A 67 -5.73 -8.21 6.24
C ASP A 67 -5.94 -6.69 6.38
N ALA A 68 -4.83 -5.93 6.46
CA ALA A 68 -4.89 -4.49 6.59
C ALA A 68 -5.52 -3.90 5.31
N PRO A 69 -6.51 -3.00 5.44
CA PRO A 69 -7.23 -2.44 4.30
C PRO A 69 -6.43 -1.32 3.61
N VAL A 70 -5.20 -1.62 3.19
CA VAL A 70 -4.31 -0.68 2.50
C VAL A 70 -4.88 -0.39 1.12
N LEU A 71 -5.07 0.89 0.80
CA LEU A 71 -5.67 1.33 -0.45
C LEU A 71 -4.62 1.85 -1.42
N LEU A 72 -4.85 1.58 -2.71
CA LEU A 72 -4.34 2.41 -3.79
C LEU A 72 -5.45 3.42 -4.15
N ALA A 73 -5.49 4.53 -3.42
CA ALA A 73 -6.57 5.51 -3.55
C ALA A 73 -6.48 6.25 -4.89
N THR A 74 -7.61 6.32 -5.59
CA THR A 74 -7.80 7.07 -6.84
C THR A 74 -8.71 8.29 -6.63
N ARG A 75 -9.37 8.39 -5.48
CA ARG A 75 -10.19 9.54 -5.08
C ARG A 75 -9.86 10.00 -3.66
N LEU A 76 -9.91 11.31 -3.44
CA LEU A 76 -9.70 11.98 -2.17
C LEU A 76 -10.78 13.05 -1.96
N ASP A 77 -11.53 12.95 -0.86
CA ASP A 77 -12.61 13.86 -0.47
C ASP A 77 -13.60 14.13 -1.62
N GLY A 78 -13.95 13.06 -2.34
CA GLY A 78 -14.89 13.09 -3.45
C GLY A 78 -14.31 13.57 -4.79
N ARG A 79 -13.03 13.96 -4.84
CA ARG A 79 -12.34 14.38 -6.06
C ARG A 79 -11.49 13.26 -6.64
N GLU A 80 -11.50 13.14 -7.97
CA GLU A 80 -10.61 12.23 -8.70
C GLU A 80 -9.15 12.68 -8.60
N LEU A 81 -8.24 11.70 -8.63
CA LEU A 81 -6.80 11.92 -8.58
C LEU A 81 -6.11 11.74 -9.94
N ASP A 82 -6.82 11.65 -11.06
CA ASP A 82 -6.20 11.42 -12.39
C ASP A 82 -5.03 12.38 -12.69
N THR A 83 -5.19 13.67 -12.34
CA THR A 83 -4.16 14.69 -12.54
C THR A 83 -3.11 14.70 -11.42
N ALA A 84 -3.52 14.45 -10.18
CA ALA A 84 -2.65 14.54 -9.01
C ALA A 84 -1.83 13.25 -8.75
N GLY A 85 -2.24 12.15 -9.37
CA GLY A 85 -1.73 10.81 -9.15
C GLY A 85 -2.33 10.11 -7.93
N SER A 86 -2.46 8.78 -8.04
CA SER A 86 -2.97 7.90 -6.99
C SER A 86 -2.11 7.95 -5.73
N ARG A 87 -2.72 7.61 -4.58
CA ARG A 87 -2.07 7.66 -3.27
C ARG A 87 -2.11 6.32 -2.55
N LEU A 88 -1.00 5.98 -1.88
CA LEU A 88 -0.97 4.86 -0.93
C LEU A 88 -1.60 5.35 0.36
N VAL A 89 -2.52 4.57 0.90
CA VAL A 89 -3.14 4.85 2.19
C VAL A 89 -3.02 3.63 3.06
N VAL A 90 -2.41 3.78 4.24
CA VAL A 90 -2.13 2.69 5.18
C VAL A 90 -2.91 2.95 6.47
N PRO A 91 -4.18 2.49 6.59
CA PRO A 91 -5.06 2.90 7.69
C PRO A 91 -4.61 2.45 9.08
N VAL A 92 -3.78 1.40 9.14
CA VAL A 92 -3.21 0.88 10.40
C VAL A 92 -2.13 1.79 10.96
N ASP A 93 -1.59 2.71 10.16
CA ASP A 93 -0.61 3.67 10.63
C ASP A 93 -1.30 4.87 11.27
N ARG A 94 -0.99 5.10 12.55
CA ARG A 94 -1.42 6.32 13.23
C ARG A 94 -0.79 7.57 12.63
N CYS A 95 0.49 7.47 12.22
CA CYS A 95 1.18 8.54 11.53
C CYS A 95 1.07 8.35 10.01
N GLY A 96 0.81 9.43 9.27
CA GLY A 96 0.69 9.35 7.80
C GLY A 96 2.00 9.12 7.04
N ALA A 97 3.08 8.67 7.68
CA ALA A 97 4.43 8.64 7.08
C ALA A 97 4.54 7.66 5.89
N ARG A 98 3.77 6.57 5.90
CA ARG A 98 3.68 5.63 4.77
C ARG A 98 2.61 6.02 3.74
N TYR A 99 2.02 7.21 3.82
CA TYR A 99 1.05 7.68 2.84
C TYR A 99 1.81 8.34 1.68
N VAL A 100 2.04 7.57 0.63
CA VAL A 100 2.81 8.00 -0.54
C VAL A 100 1.90 8.66 -1.56
N SER A 101 2.23 9.86 -2.02
CA SER A 101 1.46 10.56 -3.06
C SER A 101 2.02 10.31 -4.45
N ALA A 102 1.18 10.48 -5.48
CA ALA A 102 1.56 10.37 -6.89
C ALA A 102 2.38 9.11 -7.17
N ILE A 103 1.83 7.94 -6.85
CA ILE A 103 2.53 6.66 -6.99
C ILE A 103 2.96 6.46 -8.45
N THR A 104 4.22 6.09 -8.61
CA THR A 104 4.80 5.76 -9.92
C THR A 104 5.09 4.27 -10.05
N HIS A 105 5.43 3.59 -8.96
CA HIS A 105 5.81 2.18 -8.98
C HIS A 105 5.32 1.44 -7.73
N VAL A 106 4.83 0.22 -7.94
CA VAL A 106 4.65 -0.81 -6.92
C VAL A 106 5.44 -2.03 -7.36
N TRP A 107 6.46 -2.39 -6.59
CA TRP A 107 7.29 -3.55 -6.84
C TRP A 107 7.04 -4.62 -5.79
N VAL A 108 7.11 -5.89 -6.19
CA VAL A 108 6.94 -7.04 -5.30
C VAL A 108 8.15 -7.94 -5.43
N GLY A 109 8.71 -8.37 -4.31
CA GLY A 109 9.79 -9.36 -4.28
C GLY A 109 9.77 -10.22 -3.05
N GLY A 110 10.42 -11.38 -3.13
CA GLY A 110 10.53 -12.33 -2.02
C GLY A 110 11.89 -12.23 -1.34
N TRP A 111 11.92 -12.37 -0.02
CA TRP A 111 13.16 -12.68 0.67
C TRP A 111 13.66 -14.07 0.22
N PRO A 112 14.91 -14.20 -0.24
CA PRO A 112 15.43 -15.46 -0.74
C PRO A 112 15.41 -16.53 0.36
N VAL A 113 15.04 -17.75 -0.01
CA VAL A 113 15.19 -18.91 0.88
C VAL A 113 16.60 -19.44 0.70
N PRO A 114 17.38 -19.63 1.78
CA PRO A 114 18.68 -20.29 1.71
C PRO A 114 18.55 -21.65 1.02
N ALA A 115 19.53 -21.99 0.19
CA ALA A 115 19.61 -23.28 -0.50
C ALA A 115 19.75 -24.46 0.49
#